data_AF-A0A8I7B2D4-F1
#
_entry.id   AF-A0A8I7B2D4-F1
#
_cell.length_a   1.000
_cell.length_b   1.000
_cell.length_c   1.000
_cell.angle_alpha   90.00
_cell.angle_beta   90.00
_cell.angle_gamma   90.00
#
_symmetry.space_group_name_H-M   'P 1'
#
loop_
_entity.id
_entity.type
_entity.pdbx_description
1 polymer ?
#
loop_
_entity_poly.entity_id
_entity_poly.type
_entity_poly.pdbx_seq_one_letter_code
_entity_poly.pdbx_strand_id
1 'polypeptide(L)'
;MKLVVLSALLLLSLVAVSSAEEFDFFYLVQQWPGSFCDTKKGCCFPDTGKPATDFGIHGLWPNYAECKTRGELDGALEMVTRRRKKCWPESCNSERLKLWEIRDLVTELDANWPTLACKGGKSFEFWTHEWEKHGTCSNLDQHGYFATALGFKARHNLTSILADAGIVPSDTETYFLSSIRDAIREGTGFTANLECNRGVDGETQLFQVYQCIDRDGENLIDCPLPMQGNCKDRVQLPAF
;
A
#
# COMPACT_ATOMS: atom_id res chain seq x y z
N MET A 1 68.90 21.45 -14.19
CA MET A 1 67.96 21.13 -13.09
C MET A 1 66.94 22.25 -12.95
N LYS A 2 65.72 22.07 -13.47
CA LYS A 2 64.54 22.83 -13.05
C LYS A 2 63.48 21.78 -12.72
N LEU A 3 63.18 21.63 -11.43
CA LEU A 3 62.11 20.76 -10.93
C LEU A 3 60.78 21.35 -11.40
N VAL A 4 60.00 20.55 -12.14
CA VAL A 4 58.58 20.83 -12.40
C VAL A 4 57.82 20.16 -11.25
N VAL A 5 57.24 20.97 -10.36
CA VAL A 5 56.34 20.49 -9.31
C VAL A 5 54.96 20.34 -9.93
N LEU A 6 54.56 19.11 -10.23
CA LEU A 6 53.18 18.77 -10.59
C LEU A 6 52.35 18.65 -9.31
N SER A 7 51.59 19.70 -8.99
CA SER A 7 50.53 19.64 -7.98
C SER A 7 49.35 18.86 -8.55
N ALA A 8 49.20 17.60 -8.11
CA ALA A 8 48.00 16.82 -8.35
C ALA A 8 46.91 17.24 -7.35
N LEU A 9 45.89 17.96 -7.82
CA LEU A 9 44.66 18.20 -7.08
C LEU A 9 43.81 16.92 -7.14
N LEU A 10 43.82 16.15 -6.05
CA LEU A 10 42.85 15.09 -5.81
C LEU A 10 41.50 15.71 -5.47
N LEU A 11 40.60 15.77 -6.46
CA LEU A 11 39.18 15.98 -6.24
C LEU A 11 38.61 14.70 -5.60
N LEU A 12 38.53 14.66 -4.27
CA LEU A 12 37.66 13.70 -3.59
C LEU A 12 36.21 14.10 -3.86
N SER A 13 35.61 13.47 -4.86
CA SER A 13 34.16 13.44 -5.01
C SER A 13 33.57 12.70 -3.81
N LEU A 14 33.02 13.45 -2.85
CA LEU A 14 32.11 12.92 -1.84
C LEU A 14 30.85 12.45 -2.56
N VAL A 15 30.85 11.18 -2.99
CA VAL A 15 29.62 10.49 -3.34
C VAL A 15 28.87 10.30 -2.04
N ALA A 16 27.84 11.11 -1.80
CA ALA A 16 26.85 10.81 -0.78
C ALA A 16 26.17 9.51 -1.21
N VAL A 17 26.60 8.39 -0.65
CA VAL A 17 25.89 7.12 -0.77
C VAL A 17 24.60 7.33 0.03
N SER A 18 23.54 7.74 -0.67
CA SER A 18 22.19 7.54 -0.16
C SER A 18 22.02 6.03 -0.11
N SER A 19 22.02 5.45 1.09
CA SER A 19 21.61 4.06 1.26
C SER A 19 20.11 4.03 0.92
N ALA A 20 19.79 3.75 -0.34
CA ALA A 20 18.44 3.37 -0.71
C ALA A 20 18.04 2.24 0.24
N GLU A 21 17.00 2.47 1.05
CA GLU A 21 16.50 1.44 1.95
C GLU A 21 16.12 0.24 1.09
N GLU A 22 16.71 -0.90 1.43
CA GLU A 22 16.54 -2.12 0.66
C GLU A 22 15.17 -2.68 1.00
N PHE A 23 14.28 -2.87 0.03
CA PHE A 23 13.02 -3.61 0.19
C PHE A 23 12.84 -4.48 -1.07
N ASP A 24 11.90 -5.42 -1.04
CA ASP A 24 11.84 -6.47 -2.06
C ASP A 24 10.65 -6.33 -3.01
N PHE A 25 9.53 -5.79 -2.52
CA PHE A 25 8.32 -5.57 -3.31
C PHE A 25 7.42 -4.51 -2.65
N PHE A 26 6.35 -4.09 -3.34
CA PHE A 26 5.30 -3.29 -2.73
C PHE A 26 4.01 -4.09 -2.54
N TYR A 27 3.31 -3.84 -1.44
CA TYR A 27 1.87 -4.05 -1.39
C TYR A 27 1.13 -2.81 -1.89
N LEU A 28 0.34 -2.94 -2.94
CA LEU A 28 -0.77 -2.02 -3.19
C LEU A 28 -1.99 -2.53 -2.44
N VAL A 29 -2.38 -1.80 -1.40
CA VAL A 29 -3.50 -2.12 -0.54
C VAL A 29 -4.70 -1.29 -0.96
N GLN A 30 -5.76 -1.96 -1.37
CA GLN A 30 -7.04 -1.35 -1.70
C GLN A 30 -8.09 -1.81 -0.68
N GLN A 31 -8.97 -0.91 -0.26
CA GLN A 31 -9.99 -1.15 0.76
C GLN A 31 -11.41 -0.98 0.21
N TRP A 32 -12.33 -1.82 0.68
CA TRP A 32 -13.75 -1.69 0.36
C TRP A 32 -14.41 -0.68 1.31
N PRO A 33 -14.97 0.43 0.81
CA PRO A 33 -15.55 1.48 1.67
C PRO A 33 -16.75 0.98 2.48
N GLY A 34 -17.57 0.08 1.92
CA GLY A 34 -18.69 -0.54 2.65
C GLY A 34 -18.21 -1.28 3.90
N SER A 35 -17.12 -2.04 3.80
CA SER A 35 -16.57 -2.79 4.93
C SER A 35 -15.82 -1.91 5.94
N PHE A 36 -15.35 -0.73 5.53
CA PHE A 36 -14.80 0.25 6.46
C PHE A 36 -15.92 0.90 7.28
N CYS A 37 -16.99 1.30 6.59
CA CYS A 37 -18.11 2.04 7.16
C CYS A 37 -19.08 1.18 7.97
N ASP A 38 -19.30 -0.08 7.56
CA ASP A 38 -20.13 -1.04 8.29
C ASP A 38 -19.36 -1.68 9.45
N THR A 39 -18.90 -0.84 10.39
CA THR A 39 -18.34 -1.33 11.65
C THR A 39 -18.91 -0.51 12.80
N LYS A 40 -18.77 -0.99 14.03
CA LYS A 40 -19.20 -0.24 15.22
C LYS A 40 -18.55 1.14 15.36
N LYS A 41 -17.43 1.38 14.66
CA LYS A 41 -16.75 2.69 14.63
C LYS A 41 -17.45 3.69 13.71
N GLY A 42 -18.18 3.21 12.71
CA GLY A 42 -18.68 4.02 11.60
C GLY A 42 -17.57 4.66 10.78
N CYS A 43 -17.97 5.53 9.86
CA CYS A 43 -17.05 6.31 9.03
C CYS A 43 -17.59 7.72 8.78
N CYS A 44 -16.74 8.56 8.20
CA CYS A 44 -17.10 9.89 7.74
C CYS A 44 -16.68 10.03 6.28
N PHE A 45 -17.46 10.77 5.50
CA PHE A 45 -17.11 11.07 4.12
C PHE A 45 -16.19 12.29 4.05
N PRO A 46 -15.28 12.34 3.06
CA PRO A 46 -14.44 13.50 2.82
C PRO A 46 -15.29 14.72 2.44
N ASP A 47 -14.69 15.92 2.50
CA ASP A 47 -15.33 17.18 2.11
C ASP A 47 -15.81 17.19 0.63
N THR A 48 -15.24 16.32 -0.20
CA THR A 48 -15.64 16.09 -1.60
C THR A 48 -16.93 15.28 -1.75
N GLY A 49 -17.48 14.76 -0.64
CA GLY A 49 -18.73 14.01 -0.59
C GLY A 49 -18.54 12.49 -0.43
N LYS A 50 -19.64 11.73 -0.51
CA LYS A 50 -19.60 10.27 -0.43
C LYS A 50 -18.77 9.72 -1.60
N PRO A 51 -17.73 8.91 -1.35
CA PRO A 51 -16.95 8.27 -2.41
C PRO A 51 -17.81 7.36 -3.30
N ALA A 52 -17.30 7.03 -4.48
CA ALA A 52 -17.93 6.03 -5.33
C ALA A 52 -17.96 4.65 -4.65
N THR A 53 -18.91 3.80 -5.05
CA THR A 53 -18.99 2.39 -4.65
C THR A 53 -17.93 1.59 -5.41
N ASP A 54 -16.66 1.88 -5.10
CA ASP A 54 -15.46 1.28 -5.69
C ASP A 54 -14.40 1.07 -4.59
N PHE A 55 -13.47 0.16 -4.81
CA PHE A 55 -12.31 0.00 -3.93
C PHE A 55 -11.49 1.29 -3.90
N GLY A 56 -11.22 1.85 -2.72
CA GLY A 56 -10.30 2.97 -2.55
C GLY A 56 -8.89 2.49 -2.23
N ILE A 57 -7.86 3.25 -2.60
CA ILE A 57 -6.48 2.97 -2.16
C ILE A 57 -6.40 3.23 -0.66
N HIS A 58 -5.75 2.32 0.06
CA HIS A 58 -5.27 2.53 1.42
C HIS A 58 -3.81 2.98 1.37
N GLY A 59 -2.95 2.22 0.66
CA GLY A 59 -1.58 2.63 0.45
C GLY A 59 -0.73 1.75 -0.45
N LEU A 60 0.46 2.25 -0.76
CA LEU A 60 1.52 1.56 -1.49
C LEU A 60 2.69 1.35 -0.53
N TRP A 61 2.94 0.11 -0.10
CA TRP A 61 3.81 -0.16 1.04
C TRP A 61 5.02 -1.00 0.62
N PRO A 62 6.25 -0.44 0.67
CA PRO A 62 7.47 -1.21 0.56
C PRO A 62 7.50 -2.32 1.62
N ASN A 63 7.87 -3.53 1.23
CA ASN A 63 7.84 -4.70 2.10
C ASN A 63 9.02 -5.65 1.81
N TYR A 64 9.41 -6.42 2.82
CA TYR A 64 10.41 -7.48 2.68
C TYR A 64 9.75 -8.79 2.25
N ALA A 65 10.38 -9.54 1.36
CA ALA A 65 10.00 -10.92 1.02
C ALA A 65 10.29 -11.88 2.19
N GLU A 66 11.25 -11.52 3.05
CA GLU A 66 11.53 -12.23 4.30
C GLU A 66 11.64 -11.26 5.47
N CYS A 67 10.85 -11.49 6.52
CA CYS A 67 10.87 -10.60 7.68
C CYS A 67 12.24 -10.65 8.39
N LYS A 68 12.86 -9.47 8.52
CA LYS A 68 14.19 -9.27 9.11
C LYS A 68 14.10 -9.14 10.64
N THR A 69 15.06 -9.69 11.34
CA THR A 69 15.32 -9.41 12.76
C THR A 69 16.03 -8.07 12.93
N ARG A 70 15.98 -7.49 14.12
CA ARG A 70 16.65 -6.20 14.38
C ARG A 70 18.17 -6.22 14.10
N GLY A 71 18.84 -7.35 14.36
CA GLY A 71 20.28 -7.48 14.07
C GLY A 71 20.59 -7.48 12.57
N GLU A 72 19.70 -8.03 11.74
CA GLU A 72 19.82 -8.01 10.28
C GLU A 72 19.59 -6.61 9.69
N LEU A 73 18.76 -5.79 10.34
CA LEU A 73 18.53 -4.39 9.94
C LEU A 73 19.69 -3.47 10.34
N ASP A 74 20.25 -3.65 11.54
CA ASP A 74 21.32 -2.79 12.09
C ASP A 74 22.73 -3.27 11.68
N GLY A 75 22.86 -4.35 10.89
CA GLY A 75 24.15 -4.96 10.51
C GLY A 75 24.93 -5.59 11.68
N ALA A 76 24.27 -5.79 12.83
CA ALA A 76 24.88 -6.30 14.05
C ALA A 76 24.58 -7.79 14.25
N LEU A 77 25.62 -8.62 14.22
CA LEU A 77 25.55 -10.03 14.56
C LEU A 77 25.42 -10.18 16.09
N GLU A 78 24.21 -10.04 16.63
CA GLU A 78 23.98 -10.27 18.05
C GLU A 78 23.01 -11.44 18.30
N MET A 79 23.53 -12.37 19.09
CA MET A 79 22.93 -13.62 19.52
C MET A 79 21.79 -13.37 20.53
N VAL A 80 20.72 -14.15 20.41
CA VAL A 80 19.74 -14.47 21.49
C VAL A 80 18.95 -13.29 22.06
N THR A 81 17.88 -12.91 21.38
CA THR A 81 16.58 -12.67 22.04
C THR A 81 15.47 -12.94 21.03
N ARG A 82 14.33 -13.49 21.48
CA ARG A 82 13.10 -13.68 20.67
C ARG A 82 12.51 -12.33 20.25
N ARG A 83 13.22 -11.57 19.41
CA ARG A 83 12.81 -10.25 18.94
C ARG A 83 11.79 -10.42 17.81
N ARG A 84 10.76 -9.58 17.84
CA ARG A 84 9.75 -9.49 16.77
C ARG A 84 10.47 -9.21 15.46
N LYS A 85 10.24 -10.05 14.45
CA LYS A 85 10.70 -9.78 13.08
C LYS A 85 9.93 -8.59 12.53
N LYS A 86 10.60 -7.68 11.83
CA LYS A 86 10.01 -6.57 11.09
C LYS A 86 9.89 -7.00 9.63
N CYS A 87 8.71 -6.86 9.03
CA CYS A 87 8.45 -7.32 7.67
C CYS A 87 8.42 -6.18 6.64
N TRP A 88 8.59 -4.92 7.06
CA TRP A 88 8.62 -3.76 6.18
C TRP A 88 9.55 -2.66 6.74
N PRO A 89 10.17 -1.82 5.88
CA PRO A 89 10.73 -0.54 6.30
C PRO A 89 9.59 0.48 6.55
N GLU A 90 9.81 1.47 7.43
CA GLU A 90 8.84 2.55 7.64
C GLU A 90 9.54 3.82 8.15
N SER A 91 8.98 4.99 7.81
CA SER A 91 9.47 6.29 8.27
C SER A 91 10.97 6.50 8.01
N CYS A 92 11.41 6.17 6.79
CA CYS A 92 12.82 6.07 6.41
C CYS A 92 13.54 7.43 6.34
N ASN A 93 12.79 8.52 6.24
CA ASN A 93 13.32 9.88 6.37
C ASN A 93 12.24 10.82 6.94
N SER A 94 12.60 12.09 7.13
CA SER A 94 11.72 13.13 7.68
C SER A 94 11.06 14.03 6.63
N GLU A 95 11.08 13.62 5.35
CA GLU A 95 10.46 14.38 4.27
C GLU A 95 8.94 14.37 4.39
N ARG A 96 8.35 15.56 4.46
CA ARG A 96 6.90 15.74 4.47
C ARG A 96 6.33 15.84 3.06
N LEU A 97 5.08 15.39 2.91
CA LEU A 97 4.33 15.56 1.66
C LEU A 97 4.13 17.06 1.39
N LYS A 98 4.42 17.45 0.16
CA LYS A 98 4.32 18.80 -0.36
C LYS A 98 3.23 18.81 -1.43
N LEU A 99 2.16 19.55 -1.18
CA LEU A 99 1.01 19.60 -2.09
C LEU A 99 1.37 19.98 -3.53
N TRP A 100 2.39 20.83 -3.73
CA TRP A 100 2.80 21.25 -5.07
C TRP A 100 3.49 20.14 -5.88
N GLU A 101 4.09 19.14 -5.23
CA GLU A 101 4.72 18.00 -5.91
C GLU A 101 3.69 17.04 -6.51
N ILE A 102 2.44 17.09 -6.02
CA ILE A 102 1.35 16.16 -6.42
C ILE A 102 0.11 16.90 -6.95
N ARG A 103 0.25 18.20 -7.26
CA ARG A 103 -0.90 19.10 -7.50
C ARG A 103 -1.81 18.59 -8.63
N ASP A 104 -1.22 18.04 -9.68
CA ASP A 104 -1.91 17.47 -10.84
C ASP A 104 -2.64 16.15 -10.52
N LEU A 105 -2.25 15.46 -9.44
CA LEU A 105 -2.86 14.19 -9.02
C LEU A 105 -4.00 14.37 -8.01
N VAL A 106 -4.18 15.56 -7.42
CA VAL A 106 -5.12 15.77 -6.30
C VAL A 106 -6.54 15.33 -6.62
N THR A 107 -7.06 15.65 -7.81
CA THR A 107 -8.42 15.25 -8.20
C THR A 107 -8.57 13.73 -8.26
N GLU A 108 -7.58 13.03 -8.80
CA GLU A 108 -7.57 11.56 -8.84
C GLU A 108 -7.39 10.95 -7.45
N LEU A 109 -6.56 11.55 -6.60
CA LEU A 109 -6.37 11.13 -5.21
C LEU A 109 -7.64 11.30 -4.37
N ASP A 110 -8.38 12.39 -4.54
CA ASP A 110 -9.65 12.59 -3.85
C ASP A 110 -10.70 11.55 -4.27
N ALA A 111 -10.72 11.15 -5.55
CA ALA A 111 -11.65 10.16 -6.06
C ALA A 111 -11.27 8.72 -5.66
N ASN A 112 -9.97 8.40 -5.67
CA ASN A 112 -9.48 7.03 -5.61
C ASN A 112 -8.76 6.68 -4.31
N TRP A 113 -8.34 7.66 -3.51
CA TRP A 113 -7.64 7.48 -2.24
C TRP A 113 -8.22 8.37 -1.12
N PRO A 114 -9.56 8.43 -0.94
CA PRO A 114 -10.16 9.27 0.09
C PRO A 114 -9.91 8.72 1.50
N THR A 115 -9.90 9.60 2.49
CA THR A 115 -10.04 9.17 3.88
C THR A 115 -11.50 8.87 4.20
N LEU A 116 -11.74 7.80 4.96
CA LEU A 116 -13.04 7.49 5.57
C LEU A 116 -13.03 7.68 7.09
N ALA A 117 -11.90 8.10 7.65
CA ALA A 117 -11.75 8.33 9.07
C ALA A 117 -12.40 9.66 9.49
N CYS A 118 -13.15 9.65 10.59
CA CYS A 118 -13.76 10.86 11.14
C CYS A 118 -12.75 11.81 11.81
N LYS A 119 -11.63 11.28 12.32
CA LYS A 119 -10.59 12.09 12.95
C LYS A 119 -9.57 12.50 11.90
N GLY A 120 -9.30 13.80 11.79
CA GLY A 120 -8.37 14.35 10.79
C GLY A 120 -8.94 14.24 9.38
N GLY A 121 -10.26 14.50 9.22
CA GLY A 121 -11.11 14.21 8.05
C GLY A 121 -10.74 14.89 6.71
N LYS A 122 -9.46 15.11 6.45
CA LYS A 122 -8.91 15.61 5.21
C LYS A 122 -8.09 14.52 4.55
N SER A 123 -8.41 14.17 3.31
CA SER A 123 -7.67 13.17 2.53
C SER A 123 -6.17 13.52 2.47
N PHE A 124 -5.83 14.81 2.39
CA PHE A 124 -4.43 15.25 2.41
C PHE A 124 -3.65 14.85 3.67
N GLU A 125 -4.29 14.82 4.86
CA GLU A 125 -3.64 14.35 6.09
C GLU A 125 -3.37 12.84 6.02
N PHE A 126 -4.28 12.09 5.42
CA PHE A 126 -4.11 10.66 5.18
C PHE A 126 -3.00 10.39 4.15
N TRP A 127 -2.96 11.10 3.02
CA TRP A 127 -1.88 10.99 2.05
C TRP A 127 -0.52 11.37 2.67
N THR A 128 -0.50 12.40 3.52
CA THR A 128 0.71 12.78 4.25
C THR A 128 1.20 11.64 5.16
N HIS A 129 0.29 10.95 5.86
CA HIS A 129 0.63 9.79 6.67
C HIS A 129 1.23 8.65 5.83
N GLU A 130 0.58 8.29 4.72
CA GLU A 130 1.03 7.22 3.83
C GLU A 130 2.39 7.55 3.20
N TRP A 131 2.60 8.81 2.78
CA TRP A 131 3.90 9.26 2.31
C TRP A 131 4.98 9.17 3.41
N GLU A 132 4.76 9.83 4.56
CA GLU A 132 5.77 9.93 5.62
C GLU A 132 6.15 8.54 6.16
N LYS A 133 5.18 7.62 6.27
CA LYS A 133 5.40 6.27 6.80
C LYS A 133 5.91 5.27 5.76
N HIS A 134 5.38 5.30 4.54
CA HIS A 134 5.63 4.28 3.52
C HIS A 134 6.35 4.84 2.29
N GLY A 135 5.87 5.97 1.76
CA GLY A 135 6.47 6.62 0.59
C GLY A 135 7.94 7.01 0.76
N THR A 136 8.34 7.46 1.94
CA THR A 136 9.75 7.78 2.26
C THR A 136 10.71 6.59 2.14
N CYS A 137 10.17 5.37 2.11
CA CYS A 137 10.93 4.12 1.97
C CYS A 137 10.86 3.52 0.55
N SER A 138 10.17 4.17 -0.40
CA SER A 138 9.81 3.58 -1.69
C SER A 138 10.86 3.70 -2.79
N ASN A 139 11.92 4.49 -2.58
CA ASN A 139 12.84 4.94 -3.63
C ASN A 139 12.18 5.73 -4.78
N LEU A 140 10.91 6.11 -4.65
CA LEU A 140 10.19 7.01 -5.56
C LEU A 140 10.18 8.44 -4.98
N ASP A 141 10.06 9.44 -5.85
CA ASP A 141 9.69 10.78 -5.41
C ASP A 141 8.20 10.86 -5.05
N GLN A 142 7.78 12.00 -4.49
CA GLN A 142 6.41 12.19 -4.03
C GLN A 142 5.40 11.96 -5.16
N HIS A 143 5.64 12.54 -6.34
CA HIS A 143 4.75 12.39 -7.49
C HIS A 143 4.65 10.93 -7.94
N GLY A 144 5.79 10.28 -8.18
CA GLY A 144 5.89 8.90 -8.63
C GLY A 144 5.23 7.91 -7.67
N TYR A 145 5.37 8.11 -6.36
CA TYR A 145 4.71 7.27 -5.35
C TYR A 145 3.17 7.23 -5.52
N PHE A 146 2.55 8.41 -5.62
CA PHE A 146 1.10 8.53 -5.78
C PHE A 146 0.64 8.14 -7.19
N ALA A 147 1.38 8.54 -8.22
CA ALA A 147 1.07 8.22 -9.62
C ALA A 147 1.11 6.71 -9.88
N THR A 148 2.09 5.99 -9.31
CA THR A 148 2.19 4.54 -9.40
C THR A 148 0.97 3.86 -8.79
N ALA A 149 0.60 4.23 -7.56
CA ALA A 149 -0.57 3.64 -6.88
C ALA A 149 -1.87 3.87 -7.67
N LEU A 150 -2.10 5.09 -8.15
CA LEU A 150 -3.24 5.44 -9.00
C LEU A 150 -3.24 4.64 -10.32
N GLY A 151 -2.08 4.54 -10.98
CA GLY A 151 -1.93 3.82 -12.23
C GLY A 151 -2.23 2.33 -12.11
N PHE A 152 -1.79 1.68 -11.04
CA PHE A 152 -2.12 0.27 -10.80
C PHE A 152 -3.60 0.07 -10.46
N LYS A 153 -4.19 0.91 -9.60
CA LYS A 153 -5.63 0.84 -9.32
C LYS A 153 -6.46 0.99 -10.59
N ALA A 154 -6.11 1.94 -11.46
CA ALA A 154 -6.82 2.16 -12.72
C ALA A 154 -6.69 0.98 -13.70
N ARG A 155 -5.48 0.42 -13.86
CA ARG A 155 -5.23 -0.73 -14.76
C ARG A 155 -5.83 -2.05 -14.25
N HIS A 156 -5.92 -2.22 -12.94
CA HIS A 156 -6.40 -3.45 -12.30
C HIS A 156 -7.60 -3.17 -11.39
N ASN A 157 -8.69 -2.69 -12.00
CA ASN A 157 -9.90 -2.30 -11.29
C ASN A 157 -10.58 -3.50 -10.61
N LEU A 158 -10.37 -3.63 -9.29
CA LEU A 158 -10.88 -4.75 -8.51
C LEU A 158 -12.40 -4.84 -8.50
N THR A 159 -13.13 -3.72 -8.44
CA THR A 159 -14.59 -3.74 -8.47
C THR A 159 -15.11 -4.33 -9.78
N SER A 160 -14.52 -3.92 -10.91
CA SER A 160 -14.92 -4.42 -12.23
C SER A 160 -14.58 -5.90 -12.37
N ILE A 161 -13.37 -6.31 -11.95
CA ILE A 161 -12.92 -7.71 -11.99
C ILE A 161 -13.86 -8.61 -11.16
N LEU A 162 -14.25 -8.18 -9.96
CA LEU A 162 -15.18 -8.94 -9.12
C LEU A 162 -16.59 -8.96 -9.72
N ALA A 163 -17.07 -7.82 -10.24
CA ALA A 163 -18.39 -7.73 -10.86
C ALA A 163 -18.53 -8.62 -12.11
N ASP A 164 -17.49 -8.72 -12.93
CA ASP A 164 -17.44 -9.62 -14.11
C ASP A 164 -17.55 -11.09 -13.71
N ALA A 165 -17.11 -11.44 -12.49
CA ALA A 165 -17.28 -12.76 -11.88
C ALA A 165 -18.60 -12.93 -11.11
N GLY A 166 -19.51 -11.95 -11.17
CA GLY A 166 -20.79 -11.95 -10.46
C GLY A 166 -20.69 -11.67 -8.94
N ILE A 167 -19.53 -11.19 -8.49
CA ILE A 167 -19.29 -10.79 -7.09
C ILE A 167 -19.53 -9.28 -7.00
N VAL A 168 -20.73 -8.91 -6.57
CA VAL A 168 -21.18 -7.51 -6.50
C VAL A 168 -21.56 -7.14 -5.05
N PRO A 169 -21.57 -5.85 -4.69
CA PRO A 169 -21.97 -5.44 -3.35
C PRO A 169 -23.41 -5.86 -3.02
N SER A 170 -23.62 -6.42 -1.83
CA SER A 170 -24.92 -6.90 -1.36
C SER A 170 -24.98 -6.98 0.16
N ASP A 171 -26.13 -6.64 0.74
CA ASP A 171 -26.39 -6.76 2.19
C ASP A 171 -26.86 -8.16 2.59
N THR A 172 -27.23 -9.02 1.63
CA THR A 172 -27.80 -10.35 1.88
C THR A 172 -26.94 -11.49 1.37
N GLU A 173 -26.14 -11.25 0.33
CA GLU A 173 -25.33 -12.29 -0.30
C GLU A 173 -23.99 -12.48 0.40
N THR A 174 -23.45 -13.69 0.26
CA THR A 174 -22.08 -14.01 0.66
C THR A 174 -21.37 -14.72 -0.46
N TYR A 175 -20.05 -14.57 -0.53
CA TYR A 175 -19.21 -15.13 -1.58
C TYR A 175 -18.18 -16.06 -0.98
N PHE A 176 -17.84 -17.14 -1.69
CA PHE A 176 -16.72 -17.96 -1.30
C PHE A 176 -15.42 -17.15 -1.45
N LEU A 177 -14.56 -17.21 -0.43
CA LEU A 177 -13.27 -16.54 -0.45
C LEU A 177 -12.37 -17.05 -1.59
N SER A 178 -12.51 -18.33 -1.96
CA SER A 178 -11.84 -18.91 -3.14
C SER A 178 -12.29 -18.22 -4.42
N SER A 179 -13.59 -18.01 -4.64
CA SER A 179 -14.11 -17.34 -5.83
C SER A 179 -13.60 -15.90 -5.96
N ILE A 180 -13.43 -15.18 -4.85
CA ILE A 180 -12.82 -13.84 -4.85
C ILE A 180 -11.34 -13.92 -5.28
N ARG A 181 -10.57 -14.88 -4.74
CA ARG A 181 -9.17 -15.09 -5.14
C ARG A 181 -9.03 -15.46 -6.61
N ASP A 182 -9.89 -16.36 -7.08
CA ASP A 182 -9.88 -16.85 -8.46
C ASP A 182 -10.23 -15.71 -9.43
N ALA A 183 -11.26 -14.92 -9.15
CA ALA A 183 -11.63 -13.76 -9.95
C ALA A 183 -10.48 -12.74 -10.06
N ILE A 184 -9.82 -12.41 -8.94
CA ILE A 184 -8.66 -11.50 -8.96
C ILE A 184 -7.51 -12.10 -9.77
N ARG A 185 -7.23 -13.40 -9.60
CA ARG A 185 -6.16 -14.07 -10.36
C ARG A 185 -6.44 -14.11 -11.85
N GLU A 186 -7.67 -14.39 -12.26
CA GLU A 186 -8.07 -14.40 -13.67
C GLU A 186 -8.05 -12.99 -14.28
N GLY A 187 -8.52 -11.98 -13.55
CA GLY A 187 -8.56 -10.59 -14.02
C GLY A 187 -7.19 -9.89 -14.06
N THR A 188 -6.24 -10.33 -13.22
CA THR A 188 -4.92 -9.66 -13.11
C THR A 188 -3.75 -10.51 -13.59
N GLY A 189 -3.91 -11.83 -13.65
CA GLY A 189 -2.83 -12.80 -13.86
C GLY A 189 -2.08 -13.21 -12.58
N PHE A 190 -2.34 -12.54 -11.45
CA PHE A 190 -1.55 -12.70 -10.22
C PHE A 190 -2.42 -12.95 -8.99
N THR A 191 -1.87 -13.65 -8.03
CA THR A 191 -2.54 -13.87 -6.74
C THR A 191 -2.46 -12.64 -5.84
N ALA A 192 -3.55 -12.37 -5.13
CA ALA A 192 -3.62 -11.30 -4.13
C ALA A 192 -3.89 -11.88 -2.73
N ASN A 193 -3.38 -11.18 -1.73
CA ASN A 193 -3.72 -11.43 -0.33
C ASN A 193 -5.04 -10.72 0.01
N LEU A 194 -5.87 -11.35 0.85
CA LEU A 194 -7.19 -10.84 1.24
C LEU A 194 -7.24 -10.66 2.75
N GLU A 195 -7.74 -9.52 3.19
CA GLU A 195 -8.03 -9.21 4.59
C GLU A 195 -9.53 -8.98 4.78
N CYS A 196 -10.04 -9.47 5.89
CA CYS A 196 -11.42 -9.34 6.30
C CYS A 196 -11.51 -8.71 7.69
N ASN A 197 -12.58 -7.96 7.89
CA ASN A 197 -12.95 -7.44 9.21
C ASN A 197 -14.34 -7.98 9.60
N ARG A 198 -14.95 -7.35 10.62
CA ARG A 198 -16.26 -7.71 11.15
C ARG A 198 -17.24 -6.56 10.96
N GLY A 199 -18.39 -6.88 10.36
CA GLY A 199 -19.56 -6.00 10.24
C GLY A 199 -20.13 -5.59 11.59
N VAL A 200 -21.08 -4.64 11.60
CA VAL A 200 -21.81 -4.27 12.83
C VAL A 200 -22.55 -5.45 13.45
N ASP A 201 -23.06 -6.34 12.60
CA ASP A 201 -23.78 -7.57 12.96
C ASP A 201 -22.84 -8.74 13.29
N GLY A 202 -21.52 -8.53 13.18
CA GLY A 202 -20.50 -9.54 13.50
C GLY A 202 -20.18 -10.51 12.37
N GLU A 203 -20.79 -10.33 11.20
CA GLU A 203 -20.47 -11.08 10.00
C GLU A 203 -19.07 -10.74 9.46
N THR A 204 -18.45 -11.71 8.78
CA THR A 204 -17.11 -11.51 8.21
C THR A 204 -17.25 -10.95 6.80
N GLN A 205 -16.59 -9.82 6.54
CA GLN A 205 -16.68 -9.11 5.26
C GLN A 205 -15.29 -8.86 4.67
N LEU A 206 -15.18 -8.89 3.34
CA LEU A 206 -13.96 -8.54 2.62
C LEU A 206 -13.64 -7.07 2.88
N PHE A 207 -12.49 -6.81 3.49
CA PHE A 207 -12.12 -5.46 3.91
C PHE A 207 -11.04 -4.87 2.99
N GLN A 208 -9.92 -5.57 2.80
CA GLN A 208 -8.81 -5.10 1.98
C GLN A 208 -8.26 -6.19 1.07
N VAL A 209 -7.78 -5.76 -0.09
CA VAL A 209 -7.12 -6.59 -1.10
C VAL A 209 -5.70 -6.05 -1.28
N TYR A 210 -4.74 -6.96 -1.23
CA TYR A 210 -3.32 -6.70 -1.26
C TYR A 210 -2.76 -7.30 -2.54
N GLN A 211 -2.53 -6.45 -3.55
CA GLN A 211 -1.82 -6.82 -4.77
C GLN A 211 -0.34 -6.53 -4.60
N CYS A 212 0.52 -7.37 -5.16
CA CYS A 212 1.96 -7.17 -5.07
C CYS A 212 2.54 -6.59 -6.36
N ILE A 213 3.41 -5.61 -6.23
CA ILE A 213 4.12 -4.95 -7.32
C ILE A 213 5.62 -5.19 -7.11
N ASP A 214 6.36 -5.40 -8.19
CA ASP A 214 7.82 -5.50 -8.14
C ASP A 214 8.49 -4.26 -7.51
N ARG A 215 9.73 -4.41 -7.08
CA ARG A 215 10.49 -3.34 -6.41
C ARG A 215 10.63 -2.07 -7.25
N ASP A 216 10.63 -2.21 -8.57
CA ASP A 216 10.79 -1.10 -9.50
C ASP A 216 9.48 -0.33 -9.72
N GLY A 217 8.34 -0.87 -9.26
CA GLY A 217 7.05 -0.21 -9.36
C GLY A 217 6.42 -0.33 -10.75
N GLU A 218 6.79 -1.35 -11.53
CA GLU A 218 6.45 -1.46 -12.95
C GLU A 218 5.41 -2.54 -13.23
N ASN A 219 5.54 -3.72 -12.60
CA ASN A 219 4.71 -4.89 -12.87
C ASN A 219 4.07 -5.49 -11.61
N LEU A 220 2.88 -6.07 -11.79
CA LEU A 220 2.33 -6.97 -10.78
C LEU A 220 3.18 -8.25 -10.69
N ILE A 221 3.25 -8.80 -9.49
CA ILE A 221 3.88 -10.09 -9.18
C ILE A 221 2.98 -10.90 -8.25
N ASP A 222 3.20 -12.21 -8.18
CA ASP A 222 2.61 -13.02 -7.11
C ASP A 222 3.17 -12.58 -5.75
N CYS A 223 2.29 -12.49 -4.75
CA CYS A 223 2.69 -12.02 -3.44
C CYS A 223 3.66 -12.99 -2.75
N PRO A 224 4.90 -12.56 -2.41
CA PRO A 224 5.91 -13.46 -1.84
C PRO A 224 5.55 -14.01 -0.47
N LEU A 225 4.74 -13.28 0.29
CA LEU A 225 4.36 -13.63 1.66
C LEU A 225 2.87 -13.94 1.77
N PRO A 226 2.48 -15.12 2.26
CA PRO A 226 1.08 -15.39 2.57
C PRO A 226 0.65 -14.58 3.80
N MET A 227 -0.54 -14.00 3.76
CA MET A 227 -1.11 -13.21 4.85
C MET A 227 -2.28 -13.93 5.53
N GLN A 228 -2.31 -13.93 6.87
CA GLN A 228 -3.49 -14.35 7.64
C GLN A 228 -4.47 -13.17 7.79
N GLY A 229 -5.37 -13.02 6.83
CA GLY A 229 -6.30 -11.89 6.78
C GLY A 229 -7.61 -12.04 7.58
N ASN A 230 -7.70 -12.97 8.54
CA ASN A 230 -8.91 -13.19 9.37
C ASN A 230 -10.22 -13.47 8.61
N CYS A 231 -10.13 -13.94 7.37
CA CYS A 231 -11.30 -14.30 6.55
C CYS A 231 -11.85 -15.69 6.91
N LYS A 232 -13.16 -15.87 6.73
CA LYS A 232 -13.84 -17.18 6.72
C LYS A 232 -13.92 -17.70 5.27
N ASP A 233 -14.37 -18.94 5.11
CA ASP A 233 -14.61 -19.54 3.78
C ASP A 233 -15.62 -18.76 2.95
N ARG A 234 -16.57 -18.10 3.63
CA ARG A 234 -17.55 -17.20 3.02
C ARG A 234 -17.50 -15.84 3.67
N VAL A 235 -17.59 -14.79 2.86
CA VAL A 235 -17.50 -13.40 3.30
C VAL A 235 -18.56 -12.55 2.60
N GLN A 236 -18.98 -11.47 3.25
CA GLN A 236 -19.79 -10.43 2.63
C GLN A 236 -18.92 -9.44 1.83
N LEU A 237 -19.53 -8.83 0.83
CA LEU A 237 -19.07 -7.58 0.23
C LEU A 237 -20.24 -6.59 0.43
N PRO A 238 -20.30 -5.88 1.57
CA PRO A 238 -21.48 -5.07 1.94
C PRO A 238 -21.74 -3.97 0.91
N ALA A 239 -23.00 -3.54 0.77
CA ALA A 239 -23.30 -2.35 -0.02
C ALA A 239 -22.65 -1.10 0.61
N PHE A 240 -22.38 -0.08 -0.21
CA PHE A 240 -21.81 1.19 0.24
C PHE A 240 -22.69 2.39 -0.08
#